data_AF-A0A7J0CK34-F1
#
_entry.id   AF-A0A7J0CK34-F1
#
_cell.length_a   1.000
_cell.length_b   1.000
_cell.length_c   1.000
_cell.angle_alpha   90.00
_cell.angle_beta   90.00
_cell.angle_gamma   90.00
#
_symmetry.space_group_name_H-M   'P 1'
#
loop_
_entity.id
_entity.type
_entity.pdbx_description
1 polymer ?
#
loop_
_entity_poly.entity_id
_entity_poly.type
_entity_poly.pdbx_seq_one_letter_code
_entity_poly.pdbx_strand_id
1 'polypeptide(L)'
;MTARRKAAGIVALGFAPFALAGLAATPALAHGSLTDPVSRVSACFAEGPESPVSAACKAAVAAGGTQALYDWNGVNIANAAGKHRELIPDGKLCSAANDKFKGLDLPRADWPASP
;
A
#
# COMPACT_ATOMS: atom_id res chain seq x y z
N MET A 1 25.96 43.78 22.60
CA MET A 1 25.45 42.39 22.68
C MET A 1 26.58 41.43 22.34
N THR A 2 26.89 40.46 23.20
CA THR A 2 28.05 39.56 23.03
C THR A 2 27.80 38.52 21.93
N ALA A 3 28.84 38.13 21.18
CA ALA A 3 28.76 37.14 20.10
C ALA A 3 28.09 35.82 20.52
N ARG A 4 28.23 35.44 21.80
CA ARG A 4 27.59 34.28 22.43
C ARG A 4 26.05 34.37 22.44
N ARG A 5 25.46 35.56 22.61
CA ARG A 5 24.00 35.76 22.56
C ARG A 5 23.46 35.64 21.13
N LYS A 6 24.23 36.05 20.12
CA LYS A 6 23.87 35.87 18.70
C LYS A 6 23.92 34.41 18.28
N ALA A 7 24.95 33.67 18.70
CA ALA A 7 25.08 32.24 18.42
C ALA A 7 23.94 31.41 19.06
N ALA A 8 23.57 31.70 20.31
CA ALA A 8 22.45 31.04 20.98
C ALA A 8 21.10 31.30 20.28
N GLY A 9 20.86 32.52 19.78
CA GLY A 9 19.66 32.86 19.02
C GLY A 9 19.54 32.11 17.69
N ILE A 10 20.66 31.96 16.96
CA ILE A 10 20.70 31.24 15.68
C ILE A 10 20.46 29.73 15.87
N VAL A 11 21.06 29.14 16.91
CA VAL A 11 20.84 27.72 17.25
C VAL A 11 19.40 27.48 17.68
N ALA A 12 18.83 28.34 18.52
CA ALA A 12 17.43 28.22 18.95
C ALA A 12 16.44 28.38 17.78
N LEU A 13 16.67 29.34 16.87
CA LEU A 13 15.81 29.58 15.71
C LEU A 13 15.88 28.47 14.66
N GLY A 14 17.02 27.79 14.51
CA GLY A 14 17.16 26.66 13.58
C GLY A 14 16.71 25.32 14.16
N PHE A 15 17.03 25.05 15.42
CA PHE A 15 16.81 23.73 16.02
C PHE A 15 15.38 23.54 16.53
N ALA A 16 14.74 24.59 17.07
CA ALA A 16 13.38 24.48 17.60
C ALA A 16 12.34 24.11 16.53
N PRO A 17 12.35 24.69 15.30
CA PRO A 17 11.41 24.28 14.24
C PRO A 17 11.64 22.85 13.76
N PHE A 18 12.90 22.39 13.67
CA PHE A 18 13.24 21.03 13.28
C PHE A 18 12.80 20.00 14.33
N ALA A 19 13.07 20.28 15.61
CA ALA A 19 12.61 19.44 16.71
C ALA A 19 11.08 19.38 16.75
N LEU A 20 10.40 20.52 16.58
CA LEU A 20 8.94 20.59 16.56
C LEU A 20 8.36 19.83 15.36
N ALA A 21 8.97 19.91 14.18
CA ALA A 21 8.56 19.14 13.01
C ALA A 21 8.71 17.62 13.23
N GLY A 22 9.81 17.19 13.88
CA GLY A 22 10.00 15.78 14.26
C GLY A 22 8.97 15.30 15.29
N LEU A 23 8.65 16.13 16.29
CA LEU A 23 7.63 15.83 17.31
C LEU A 23 6.19 15.83 16.74
N ALA A 24 5.94 16.62 15.70
CA ALA A 24 4.65 16.70 15.02
C ALA A 24 4.51 15.70 13.85
N ALA A 25 5.56 14.93 13.54
CA ALA A 25 5.50 13.93 12.47
C ALA A 25 4.53 12.80 12.88
N THR A 26 3.44 12.68 12.13
CA THR A 26 2.51 11.56 12.25
C THR A 26 2.86 10.46 11.24
N PRO A 27 2.54 9.19 11.52
CA PRO A 27 2.73 8.12 10.54
C PRO A 27 1.98 8.47 9.25
N ALA A 28 2.64 8.31 8.10
CA ALA A 28 1.96 8.41 6.82
C ALA A 28 1.05 7.18 6.63
N LEU A 29 -0.27 7.37 6.73
CA LEU A 29 -1.28 6.36 6.40
C LEU A 29 -1.44 6.20 4.88
N ALA A 30 -0.35 5.81 4.22
CA ALA A 30 -0.31 5.69 2.76
C ALA A 30 -0.61 4.26 2.25
N HIS A 31 -0.64 3.26 3.15
CA HIS A 31 -0.95 1.87 2.80
C HIS A 31 -2.42 1.57 3.06
N GLY A 32 -3.04 0.85 2.13
CA GLY A 32 -4.43 0.47 2.23
C GLY A 32 -4.93 -0.19 0.96
N SER A 33 -6.20 -0.60 1.03
CA SER A 33 -6.98 -1.07 -0.11
C SER A 33 -8.46 -0.74 0.17
N LEU A 34 -9.33 -0.90 -0.83
CA LEU A 34 -10.76 -0.66 -0.63
C LEU A 34 -11.37 -1.66 0.36
N THR A 35 -12.14 -1.15 1.31
CA THR A 35 -12.87 -1.94 2.32
C THR A 35 -14.38 -2.00 2.06
N ASP A 36 -14.96 -1.00 1.38
CA ASP A 36 -16.37 -1.00 0.97
C ASP A 36 -16.55 -0.20 -0.35
N PRO A 37 -16.88 -0.85 -1.49
CA PRO A 37 -16.92 -2.30 -1.66
C PRO A 37 -15.54 -2.91 -1.42
N VAL A 38 -15.49 -4.12 -0.85
CA VAL A 38 -14.23 -4.77 -0.48
C VAL A 38 -13.39 -5.11 -1.73
N SER A 39 -12.09 -4.82 -1.70
CA SER A 39 -11.18 -5.21 -2.78
C SER A 39 -10.94 -6.72 -2.82
N ARG A 40 -10.57 -7.27 -4.00
CA ARG A 40 -10.21 -8.70 -4.14
C ARG A 40 -9.12 -9.12 -3.15
N VAL A 41 -8.07 -8.32 -3.00
CA VAL A 41 -6.93 -8.65 -2.12
C VAL A 41 -7.34 -8.66 -0.65
N SER A 42 -8.16 -7.70 -0.22
CA SER A 42 -8.68 -7.65 1.15
C SER A 42 -9.70 -8.75 1.43
N ALA A 43 -10.56 -9.09 0.47
CA ALA A 43 -11.51 -10.19 0.59
C ALA A 43 -10.77 -11.54 0.73
N CYS A 44 -9.78 -11.81 -0.12
CA CYS A 44 -8.99 -13.03 -0.02
C CYS A 44 -8.10 -13.09 1.22
N PHE A 45 -7.58 -11.95 1.69
CA PHE A 45 -6.91 -11.89 2.99
C PHE A 45 -7.86 -12.26 4.13
N ALA A 46 -9.09 -11.73 4.12
CA ALA A 46 -10.10 -12.02 5.14
C ALA A 46 -10.56 -13.49 5.16
N GLU A 47 -10.51 -14.19 4.01
CA GLU A 47 -10.74 -15.64 3.96
C GLU A 47 -9.63 -16.48 4.60
N GLY A 48 -8.45 -15.89 4.85
CA GLY A 48 -7.27 -16.59 5.37
C GLY A 48 -6.34 -17.08 4.26
N PRO A 49 -5.15 -16.50 4.08
CA PRO A 49 -4.26 -16.82 2.96
C PRO A 49 -3.84 -18.30 2.85
N GLU A 50 -3.65 -19.00 3.96
CA GLU A 50 -3.18 -20.39 3.99
C GLU A 50 -4.29 -21.41 3.65
N SER A 51 -5.55 -21.04 3.83
CA SER A 51 -6.69 -21.94 3.61
C SER A 51 -7.93 -21.14 3.19
N PRO A 52 -7.88 -20.40 2.06
CA PRO A 52 -9.00 -19.59 1.61
C PRO A 52 -10.21 -20.47 1.24
N VAL A 53 -11.41 -19.90 1.24
CA VAL A 53 -12.67 -20.64 1.09
C VAL A 53 -13.14 -20.63 -0.36
N SER A 54 -13.18 -19.45 -0.99
CA SER A 54 -13.68 -19.25 -2.34
C SER A 54 -12.73 -19.82 -3.39
N ALA A 55 -13.29 -20.30 -4.49
CA ALA A 55 -12.50 -20.85 -5.59
C ALA A 55 -11.60 -19.78 -6.24
N ALA A 56 -12.05 -18.53 -6.30
CA ALA A 56 -11.25 -17.42 -6.78
C ALA A 56 -10.03 -17.12 -5.88
N CYS A 57 -10.21 -17.06 -4.56
CA CYS A 57 -9.09 -16.80 -3.65
C CYS A 57 -8.09 -17.97 -3.58
N LYS A 58 -8.58 -19.23 -3.65
CA LYS A 58 -7.71 -20.40 -3.83
C LYS A 58 -6.87 -20.29 -5.11
N ALA A 59 -7.48 -19.90 -6.23
CA ALA A 59 -6.77 -19.72 -7.48
C ALA A 59 -5.76 -18.56 -7.41
N ALA A 60 -6.10 -17.47 -6.73
CA ALA A 60 -5.19 -16.34 -6.53
C ALA A 60 -3.95 -16.75 -5.72
N VAL A 61 -4.12 -17.52 -4.65
CA VAL A 61 -3.02 -18.10 -3.86
C VAL A 61 -2.20 -19.09 -4.68
N ALA A 62 -2.84 -19.97 -5.46
CA ALA A 62 -2.12 -20.90 -6.33
C ALA A 62 -1.27 -20.18 -7.38
N ALA A 63 -1.71 -19.01 -7.86
CA ALA A 63 -0.95 -18.21 -8.80
C ALA A 63 0.15 -17.37 -8.13
N GLY A 64 -0.14 -16.67 -7.03
CA GLY A 64 0.74 -15.64 -6.45
C GLY A 64 1.39 -15.99 -5.11
N GLY A 65 1.03 -17.11 -4.49
CA GLY A 65 1.41 -17.47 -3.12
C GLY A 65 0.61 -16.71 -2.06
N THR A 66 0.83 -17.06 -0.79
CA THR A 66 0.07 -16.49 0.35
C THR A 66 0.57 -15.10 0.75
N GLN A 67 1.86 -14.82 0.55
CA GLN A 67 2.48 -13.55 0.93
C GLN A 67 1.83 -12.32 0.29
N ALA A 68 1.31 -12.46 -0.93
CA ALA A 68 0.57 -11.39 -1.60
C ALA A 68 -0.67 -10.95 -0.81
N LEU A 69 -1.33 -11.88 -0.11
CA LEU A 69 -2.51 -11.59 0.68
C LEU A 69 -2.15 -11.09 2.08
N TYR A 70 -1.04 -11.54 2.68
CA TYR A 70 -0.55 -10.93 3.92
C TYR A 70 -0.18 -9.45 3.73
N ASP A 71 0.34 -9.12 2.55
CA ASP A 71 0.69 -7.76 2.16
C ASP A 71 -0.46 -7.06 1.41
N TRP A 72 -1.73 -7.35 1.79
CA TRP A 72 -2.93 -6.87 1.10
C TRP A 72 -3.02 -5.34 0.95
N ASN A 73 -2.38 -4.60 1.84
CA ASN A 73 -2.34 -3.13 1.84
C ASN A 73 -1.20 -2.56 0.97
N GLY A 74 -0.49 -3.43 0.23
CA GLY A 74 0.75 -3.12 -0.48
C GLY A 74 0.68 -3.28 -2.00
N VAL A 75 -0.51 -3.29 -2.61
CA VAL A 75 -0.65 -3.22 -4.08
C VAL A 75 -0.33 -1.78 -4.53
N ASN A 76 0.95 -1.47 -4.72
CA ASN A 76 1.42 -0.12 -4.99
C ASN A 76 2.51 -0.06 -6.09
N ILE A 77 2.80 1.17 -6.52
CA ILE A 77 3.97 1.50 -7.33
C ILE A 77 4.61 2.75 -6.72
N ALA A 78 5.77 2.59 -6.07
CA ALA A 78 6.38 3.64 -5.24
C ALA A 78 6.70 4.94 -6.00
N ASN A 79 7.05 4.84 -7.28
CA ASN A 79 7.41 5.96 -8.17
C ASN A 79 6.40 6.15 -9.31
N ALA A 80 5.12 5.88 -9.07
CA ALA A 80 4.08 5.95 -10.11
C ALA A 80 3.97 7.34 -10.76
N ALA A 81 4.09 8.41 -9.96
CA ALA A 81 3.97 9.81 -10.42
C ALA A 81 2.76 10.09 -11.34
N GLY A 82 1.62 9.41 -11.09
CA GLY A 82 0.39 9.53 -11.90
C GLY A 82 0.42 8.80 -13.26
N LYS A 83 1.51 8.12 -13.60
CA LYS A 83 1.75 7.46 -14.91
C LYS A 83 1.11 6.07 -15.02
N HIS A 84 -0.13 5.93 -14.55
CA HIS A 84 -0.79 4.62 -14.41
C HIS A 84 -0.84 3.84 -15.73
N ARG A 85 -1.23 4.47 -16.84
CA ARG A 85 -1.35 3.83 -18.16
C ARG A 85 -0.01 3.48 -18.81
N GLU A 86 1.06 4.17 -18.44
CA GLU A 86 2.42 3.87 -18.92
C GLU A 86 3.01 2.68 -18.17
N LEU A 87 2.71 2.58 -16.87
CA LEU A 87 3.32 1.60 -15.97
C LEU A 87 2.53 0.30 -15.84
N ILE A 88 1.23 0.31 -16.13
CA ILE A 88 0.32 -0.82 -15.91
C ILE A 88 -0.30 -1.25 -17.24
N PRO A 89 0.21 -2.34 -17.86
CA PRO A 89 -0.37 -2.89 -19.09
C PRO A 89 -1.78 -3.44 -18.88
N ASP A 90 -2.52 -3.59 -19.98
CA ASP A 90 -3.81 -4.26 -19.98
C ASP A 90 -3.68 -5.70 -19.44
N GLY A 91 -4.70 -6.13 -18.68
CA GLY A 91 -4.69 -7.42 -17.98
C GLY A 91 -3.82 -7.46 -16.73
N LYS A 92 -3.16 -6.35 -16.35
CA LYS A 92 -2.35 -6.23 -15.12
C LYS A 92 -2.82 -5.15 -14.15
N LEU A 93 -4.05 -4.66 -14.36
CA LEU A 93 -4.61 -3.56 -13.59
C LEU A 93 -4.78 -3.91 -12.10
N CYS A 94 -5.19 -5.15 -11.78
CA CYS A 94 -5.48 -5.55 -10.41
C CYS A 94 -4.22 -5.81 -9.59
N SER A 95 -3.12 -6.23 -10.24
CA SER A 95 -1.82 -6.41 -9.60
C SER A 95 -0.94 -5.15 -9.59
N ALA A 96 -1.36 -4.08 -10.26
CA ALA A 96 -0.52 -2.93 -10.58
C ALA A 96 0.80 -3.32 -11.28
N ALA A 97 0.72 -4.32 -12.19
CA ALA A 97 1.86 -4.90 -12.89
C ALA A 97 2.96 -5.49 -11.99
N ASN A 98 2.65 -5.80 -10.73
CA ASN A 98 3.57 -6.43 -9.80
C ASN A 98 3.32 -7.95 -9.74
N ASP A 99 4.33 -8.74 -10.12
CA ASP A 99 4.24 -10.20 -10.18
C ASP A 99 3.86 -10.86 -8.84
N LYS A 100 4.15 -10.22 -7.71
CA LYS A 100 3.69 -10.67 -6.39
C LYS A 100 2.17 -10.79 -6.34
N PHE A 101 1.46 -9.84 -6.95
CA PHE A 101 0.01 -9.75 -6.89
C PHE A 101 -0.69 -10.33 -8.14
N LYS A 102 0.02 -11.06 -9.00
CA LYS A 102 -0.50 -11.57 -10.28
C LYS A 102 -1.76 -12.45 -10.16
N GLY A 103 -2.00 -13.05 -8.99
CA GLY A 103 -3.23 -13.80 -8.72
C GLY A 103 -4.50 -12.94 -8.77
N LEU A 104 -4.38 -11.63 -8.54
CA LEU A 104 -5.52 -10.69 -8.59
C LEU A 104 -5.99 -10.40 -10.02
N ASP A 105 -5.15 -10.65 -11.03
CA ASP A 105 -5.45 -10.42 -12.44
C ASP A 105 -6.22 -11.58 -13.09
N LEU A 106 -6.48 -12.67 -12.36
CA LEU A 106 -7.17 -13.84 -12.91
C LEU A 106 -8.57 -13.47 -13.43
N PRO A 107 -8.88 -13.73 -14.73
CA PRO A 107 -10.16 -13.40 -15.32
C PRO A 107 -11.21 -14.43 -14.90
N ARG A 108 -11.86 -14.18 -13.76
CA ARG A 108 -12.86 -15.08 -13.16
C ARG A 108 -14.17 -14.35 -12.89
N ALA A 109 -15.27 -15.10 -12.93
CA ALA A 109 -16.62 -14.61 -12.67
C ALA A 109 -17.09 -14.86 -11.22
N ASP A 110 -16.30 -15.56 -10.40
CA ASP A 110 -16.65 -16.02 -9.05
C ASP A 110 -15.80 -15.37 -7.95
N TRP A 111 -15.30 -14.15 -8.20
CA TRP A 111 -14.67 -13.34 -7.15
C TRP A 111 -15.70 -12.98 -6.07
N PRO A 112 -15.31 -12.96 -4.78
CA PRO A 112 -16.13 -12.36 -3.74
C PRO A 112 -16.53 -10.93 -4.14
N ALA A 113 -17.82 -10.61 -4.05
CA ALA A 113 -18.37 -9.33 -4.48
C ALA A 113 -19.34 -8.78 -3.43
N SER A 114 -19.31 -7.46 -3.25
CA SER A 114 -20.33 -6.74 -2.47
C SER A 114 -21.64 -6.65 -3.29
N PRO A 115 -22.82 -6.77 -2.67
CA PRO A 115 -24.13 -6.56 -3.32
C PRO A 115 -24.32 -5.16 -3.91
#